data_AF-A0A520N9R8-F1
#
_entry.id   AF-A0A520N9R8-F1
#
_cell.length_a   1.000
_cell.length_b   1.000
_cell.length_c   1.000
_cell.angle_alpha   90.00
_cell.angle_beta   90.00
_cell.angle_gamma   90.00
#
_symmetry.space_group_name_H-M   'P 1'
#
loop_
_entity.id
_entity.type
_entity.pdbx_description
1 polymer ?
#
loop_
_entity_poly.entity_id
_entity_poly.type
_entity_poly.pdbx_seq_one_letter_code
_entity_poly.pdbx_strand_id
1 'polypeptide(L)'
;MAEPTNERHLPTHTLDSLRALIAQAEQQPAPKLARPVAEQVTARSLLLPFEVGDVDAALQGGLAYDCLQEVLPARTEWDDGLTTAFCASLLIRRRQEEQRHQPGRNEPAPLFWIVQHDTTGAGLSAQGLVSLGLDPQALWMVQVRNDSEALWAFEE
;
A
#
# COMPACT_ATOMS: atom_id res chain seq x y z
N MET A 1 -14.44 15.91 53.40
CA MET A 1 -14.61 15.85 51.94
C MET A 1 -13.38 15.20 51.35
N ALA A 2 -13.50 13.97 50.87
CA ALA A 2 -12.47 13.27 50.09
C ALA A 2 -13.22 12.43 49.04
N GLU A 3 -13.05 12.75 47.76
CA GLU A 3 -13.55 11.95 46.64
C GLU A 3 -12.57 10.79 46.40
N PRO A 4 -13.03 9.55 46.18
CA PRO A 4 -12.16 8.46 45.78
C PRO A 4 -11.96 8.45 44.25
N THR A 5 -10.69 8.31 43.88
CA THR A 5 -10.15 8.18 42.54
C THR A 5 -10.79 7.03 41.76
N ASN A 6 -11.36 7.34 40.59
CA ASN A 6 -11.97 6.37 39.68
C ASN A 6 -10.88 5.65 38.88
N GLU A 7 -10.41 4.50 39.38
CA GLU A 7 -9.50 3.60 38.66
C GLU A 7 -10.24 2.97 37.46
N ARG A 8 -9.80 3.29 36.24
CA ARG A 8 -10.29 2.63 35.02
C ARG A 8 -9.84 1.17 35.03
N HIS A 9 -10.74 0.28 35.42
CA HIS A 9 -10.61 -1.16 35.25
C HIS A 9 -10.58 -1.48 33.75
N LEU A 10 -9.42 -1.85 33.20
CA LEU A 10 -9.33 -2.53 31.90
C LEU A 10 -9.93 -3.93 32.09
N PRO A 11 -10.92 -4.35 31.28
CA PRO A 11 -11.49 -5.68 31.42
C PRO A 11 -10.43 -6.72 31.07
N THR A 12 -10.07 -7.56 32.04
CA THR A 12 -9.21 -8.73 31.82
C THR A 12 -9.99 -9.73 30.99
N HIS A 13 -9.85 -9.67 29.67
CA HIS A 13 -10.49 -10.63 28.78
C HIS A 13 -9.92 -12.03 29.07
N THR A 14 -10.77 -12.91 29.58
CA THR A 14 -10.44 -14.33 29.73
C THR A 14 -10.40 -14.99 28.35
N LEU A 15 -9.63 -16.06 28.21
CA LEU A 15 -9.55 -16.85 26.97
C LEU A 15 -10.95 -17.26 26.45
N ASP A 16 -11.87 -17.53 27.36
CA ASP A 16 -13.25 -17.89 27.03
C ASP A 16 -14.07 -16.70 26.52
N SER A 17 -13.81 -15.49 27.02
CA SER A 17 -14.43 -14.26 26.49
C SER A 17 -13.97 -13.95 25.06
N LEU A 18 -12.69 -14.20 24.75
CA LEU A 18 -12.14 -14.08 23.40
C LEU A 18 -12.74 -15.11 22.44
N ARG A 19 -12.86 -16.37 22.88
CA ARG A 19 -13.50 -17.43 22.09
C ARG A 19 -14.95 -17.13 21.77
N ALA A 20 -15.70 -16.61 22.75
CA ALA A 20 -17.09 -16.21 22.55
C ALA A 20 -17.21 -15.06 21.53
N LEU A 21 -16.27 -14.11 21.57
CA LEU A 21 -16.24 -12.95 20.66
C LEU A 21 -15.90 -13.37 19.23
N ILE A 22 -14.94 -14.29 19.04
CA ILE A 22 -14.60 -14.88 17.73
C ILE A 22 -15.80 -15.63 17.16
N ALA A 23 -16.44 -16.50 17.95
CA ALA A 23 -17.62 -17.24 17.51
C ALA A 23 -18.78 -16.31 17.11
N GLN A 24 -18.92 -15.16 17.78
CA GLN A 24 -19.92 -14.15 17.44
C GLN A 24 -19.58 -13.41 16.14
N ALA A 25 -18.30 -13.11 15.89
CA ALA A 25 -17.84 -12.52 14.65
C ALA A 25 -18.00 -13.47 13.44
N GLU A 26 -17.71 -14.76 13.61
CA GLU A 26 -17.87 -15.79 12.57
C GLU A 26 -19.34 -16.03 12.17
N GLN A 27 -20.28 -15.78 13.10
CA GLN A 27 -21.72 -15.87 12.82
C GLN A 27 -22.27 -14.66 12.07
N GLN A 28 -21.53 -13.55 11.99
CA GLN A 28 -21.93 -12.45 11.14
C GLN A 28 -21.70 -12.84 9.67
N PRO A 29 -22.66 -12.55 8.77
CA PRO A 29 -22.42 -12.73 7.35
C PRO A 29 -21.18 -11.91 6.99
N ALA A 30 -20.19 -12.57 6.37
CA ALA A 30 -18.99 -11.89 5.91
C ALA A 30 -19.39 -10.59 5.21
N PRO A 31 -18.78 -9.44 5.55
CA PRO A 31 -19.03 -8.21 4.79
C PRO A 31 -18.87 -8.57 3.32
N LYS A 32 -19.80 -8.09 2.48
CA LYS A 32 -19.77 -8.35 1.05
C LYS A 32 -18.52 -7.68 0.47
N LEU A 33 -17.37 -8.34 0.60
CA LEU A 33 -16.24 -8.15 -0.29
C LEU A 33 -16.84 -8.33 -1.68
N ALA A 34 -16.83 -7.25 -2.46
CA ALA A 34 -17.37 -7.26 -3.80
C ALA A 34 -16.83 -8.49 -4.53
N ARG A 35 -17.73 -9.19 -5.23
CA ARG A 35 -17.42 -10.40 -6.00
C ARG A 35 -16.08 -10.24 -6.74
N PRO A 36 -15.23 -11.27 -6.80
CA PRO A 36 -14.19 -11.28 -7.81
C PRO A 36 -14.92 -11.31 -9.15
N VAL A 37 -14.82 -10.22 -9.91
CA VAL A 37 -15.12 -10.25 -11.33
C VAL A 37 -14.03 -11.12 -11.95
N ALA A 38 -14.29 -12.43 -12.01
CA ALA A 38 -13.52 -13.34 -12.83
C ALA A 38 -13.87 -13.05 -14.29
N GLU A 39 -13.40 -11.91 -14.81
CA GLU A 39 -13.14 -11.81 -16.23
C GLU A 39 -11.82 -12.53 -16.49
N GLN A 40 -11.93 -13.71 -17.09
CA GLN A 40 -10.83 -14.36 -17.78
C GLN A 40 -10.40 -13.48 -18.94
N VAL A 41 -9.75 -12.36 -18.64
CA VAL A 41 -8.91 -11.70 -19.62
C VAL A 41 -7.73 -12.65 -19.79
N THR A 42 -7.57 -13.20 -20.99
CA THR A 42 -6.28 -13.67 -21.47
C THR A 42 -5.37 -12.46 -21.63
N ALA A 43 -5.15 -11.74 -20.52
CA ALA A 43 -4.24 -10.63 -20.45
C ALA A 43 -2.87 -11.29 -20.50
N ARG A 44 -2.12 -11.01 -21.55
CA ARG A 44 -0.66 -11.00 -21.42
C ARG A 44 -0.40 -10.25 -20.13
N SER A 45 0.14 -10.93 -19.12
CA SER A 45 0.49 -10.28 -17.86
C SER A 45 1.37 -9.11 -18.27
N LEU A 46 0.83 -7.90 -18.10
CA LEU A 46 1.65 -6.72 -18.26
C LEU A 46 2.73 -6.89 -17.19
N LEU A 47 3.98 -6.64 -17.58
CA LEU A 47 5.12 -6.65 -16.68
C LEU A 47 5.70 -5.25 -16.71
N LEU A 48 6.09 -4.72 -15.56
CA LEU A 48 6.80 -3.47 -15.42
C LEU A 48 8.30 -3.78 -15.42
N PRO A 49 9.04 -3.51 -16.52
CA PRO A 49 10.47 -3.78 -16.55
C PRO A 49 11.21 -2.78 -15.67
N PHE A 50 12.25 -3.20 -14.98
CA PHE A 50 13.17 -2.32 -14.26
C PHE A 50 14.21 -1.66 -15.16
N GLU A 51 14.37 -2.17 -16.40
CA GLU A 51 15.45 -1.77 -17.33
C GLU A 51 16.85 -2.05 -16.77
N VAL A 52 16.93 -2.98 -15.82
CA VAL A 52 18.17 -3.49 -15.25
C VAL A 52 18.20 -4.98 -15.59
N GLY A 53 19.02 -5.36 -16.56
CA GLY A 53 18.98 -6.69 -17.17
C GLY A 53 19.02 -7.85 -16.17
N ASP A 54 19.87 -7.76 -15.14
CA ASP A 54 19.97 -8.81 -14.12
C ASP A 54 18.73 -8.87 -13.21
N VAL A 55 18.12 -7.72 -12.91
CA VAL A 55 16.90 -7.64 -12.08
C VAL A 55 15.70 -8.17 -12.87
N ASP A 56 15.54 -7.73 -14.12
CA ASP A 56 14.47 -8.20 -14.98
C ASP A 56 14.61 -9.70 -15.27
N ALA A 57 15.83 -10.21 -15.45
CA ALA A 57 16.07 -11.64 -15.59
C ALA A 57 15.66 -12.42 -14.32
N ALA A 58 16.02 -11.92 -13.14
CA ALA A 58 15.63 -12.52 -11.87
C ALA A 58 14.11 -12.52 -11.66
N LEU A 59 13.41 -11.50 -12.16
CA LEU A 59 11.96 -11.34 -12.10
C LEU A 59 11.22 -11.87 -13.34
N GLN A 60 11.90 -12.61 -14.22
CA GLN A 60 11.30 -13.20 -15.43
C GLN A 60 10.63 -12.18 -16.37
N GLY A 61 11.19 -10.97 -16.44
CA GLY A 61 10.78 -9.89 -17.35
C GLY A 61 10.29 -8.61 -16.67
N GLY A 62 10.12 -8.61 -15.34
CA GLY A 62 9.77 -7.42 -14.56
C GLY A 62 8.75 -7.68 -13.45
N LEU A 63 8.24 -6.61 -12.85
CA LEU A 63 7.20 -6.69 -11.81
C LEU A 63 5.83 -6.96 -12.43
N ALA A 64 5.10 -7.96 -11.94
CA ALA A 64 3.77 -8.27 -12.45
C ALA A 64 2.75 -7.19 -12.05
N TYR A 65 1.81 -6.92 -12.96
CA TYR A 65 0.63 -6.09 -12.68
C TYR A 65 -0.48 -6.93 -12.03
N ASP A 66 -1.50 -6.25 -11.49
CA ASP A 66 -2.71 -6.85 -10.90
C ASP A 66 -2.43 -7.85 -9.77
N CYS A 67 -1.36 -7.61 -9.01
CA CYS A 67 -1.00 -8.38 -7.83
C CYS A 67 -0.44 -7.48 -6.72
N LEU A 68 -0.55 -7.95 -5.48
CA LEU A 68 0.05 -7.30 -4.33
C LEU A 68 1.55 -7.60 -4.31
N GLN A 69 2.36 -6.55 -4.19
CA GLN A 69 3.81 -6.63 -4.14
C GLN A 69 4.29 -6.11 -2.80
N GLU A 70 5.14 -6.89 -2.14
CA GLU A 70 5.77 -6.51 -0.88
C GLU A 70 7.24 -6.16 -1.12
N VAL A 71 7.66 -4.98 -0.66
CA VAL A 71 9.05 -4.53 -0.73
C VAL A 71 9.57 -4.41 0.70
N LEU A 72 10.55 -5.25 1.02
CA LEU A 72 11.18 -5.28 2.34
C LEU A 72 12.59 -4.68 2.27
N PRO A 73 12.99 -3.86 3.26
CA PRO A 73 14.37 -3.42 3.37
C PRO A 73 15.31 -4.61 3.62
N ALA A 74 16.55 -4.51 3.13
CA ALA A 74 17.56 -5.53 3.40
C ALA A 74 18.03 -5.51 4.87
N ARG A 75 17.97 -4.34 5.53
CA ARG A 75 18.31 -4.13 6.94
C ARG A 75 17.21 -3.35 7.66
N THR A 76 16.96 -3.69 8.92
CA THR A 76 15.72 -3.32 9.63
C THR A 76 15.63 -1.90 10.19
N GLU A 77 16.72 -1.11 10.22
CA GLU A 77 16.74 0.14 11.01
C GLU A 77 17.23 1.40 10.26
N TRP A 78 17.69 1.28 9.00
CA TRP A 78 18.17 2.45 8.23
C TRP A 78 17.78 2.47 6.75
N ASP A 79 17.13 1.42 6.25
CA ASP A 79 16.83 1.29 4.82
C ASP A 79 15.45 1.82 4.43
N ASP A 80 14.65 2.34 5.37
CA ASP A 80 13.29 2.86 5.11
C ASP A 80 13.29 3.97 4.05
N GLY A 81 14.33 4.80 4.04
CA GLY A 81 14.53 5.83 3.02
C GLY A 81 14.81 5.24 1.63
N LEU A 82 15.60 4.15 1.57
CA LEU A 82 15.91 3.45 0.32
C LEU A 82 14.69 2.70 -0.21
N THR A 83 13.94 2.02 0.66
CA THR A 83 12.68 1.36 0.32
C THR A 83 11.66 2.37 -0.19
N THR A 84 11.50 3.49 0.50
CA THR A 84 10.62 4.59 0.06
C THR A 84 11.05 5.15 -1.31
N ALA A 85 12.35 5.41 -1.51
CA ALA A 85 12.87 5.91 -2.78
C ALA A 85 12.70 4.89 -3.92
N PHE A 86 12.91 3.61 -3.64
CA PHE A 86 12.67 2.53 -4.60
C PHE A 86 11.18 2.46 -4.99
N CYS A 87 10.26 2.45 -4.00
CA CYS A 87 8.83 2.48 -4.26
C CYS A 87 8.41 3.73 -5.07
N ALA A 88 8.97 4.91 -4.76
CA ALA A 88 8.74 6.12 -5.55
C ALA A 88 9.25 5.99 -7.00
N SER A 89 10.41 5.34 -7.21
CA SER A 89 10.95 5.09 -8.55
C SER A 89 10.07 4.15 -9.38
N LEU A 90 9.39 3.17 -8.76
CA LEU A 90 8.43 2.30 -9.44
C LEU A 90 7.27 3.09 -10.04
N LEU A 91 6.80 4.14 -9.36
CA LEU A 91 5.73 5.01 -9.84
C LEU A 91 6.14 5.73 -11.14
N ILE A 92 7.38 6.21 -11.21
CA ILE A 92 7.92 6.85 -12.42
C ILE A 92 8.05 5.83 -13.55
N ARG A 93 8.59 4.65 -13.24
CA ARG A 93 8.73 3.59 -14.24
C ARG A 93 7.38 3.19 -14.82
N ARG A 94 6.36 3.09 -13.95
CA ARG A 94 4.97 2.84 -14.33
C ARG A 94 4.43 3.91 -15.27
N ARG A 95 4.61 5.19 -14.94
CA ARG A 95 4.21 6.33 -15.79
C ARG A 95 4.84 6.27 -17.17
N GLN A 96 6.14 5.98 -17.25
CA GLN A 96 6.86 5.87 -18.52
C GLN A 96 6.32 4.71 -19.37
N GLU A 97 6.02 3.58 -18.74
CA GLU A 97 5.47 2.42 -19.44
C GLU A 97 4.03 2.68 -19.93
N GLU A 98 3.20 3.37 -19.14
CA GLU A 98 1.87 3.84 -19.58
C GLU A 98 1.96 4.72 -20.83
N GLN A 99 2.89 5.68 -20.85
CA GLN A 99 3.09 6.57 -21.99
C GLN A 99 3.58 5.83 -23.25
N ARG A 100 4.43 4.81 -23.08
CA ARG A 100 4.92 3.97 -24.19
C ARG A 100 3.81 3.11 -24.80
N HIS A 101 2.94 2.53 -23.96
CA HIS A 101 1.85 1.66 -24.42
C HIS A 101 0.63 2.43 -24.92
N GLN A 102 0.38 3.64 -24.43
CA GLN A 102 -0.78 4.46 -24.79
C GLN A 102 -0.36 5.89 -25.19
N PRO A 103 0.42 6.05 -26.27
CA PRO A 103 0.82 7.37 -26.75
C PRO A 103 -0.43 8.14 -27.19
N GLY A 104 -0.78 9.19 -26.45
CA GLY A 104 -1.96 10.04 -26.72
C GLY A 104 -3.04 10.02 -25.65
N ARG A 105 -2.91 9.20 -24.60
CA ARG A 105 -3.73 9.37 -23.40
C ARG A 105 -3.31 10.66 -22.69
N ASN A 106 -4.18 11.67 -22.73
CA ASN A 106 -3.89 12.99 -22.16
C ASN A 106 -3.77 12.99 -20.63
N GLU A 107 -4.40 12.04 -19.94
CA GLU A 107 -4.42 12.00 -18.48
C GLU A 107 -3.97 10.63 -17.97
N PRO A 108 -2.83 10.57 -17.26
CA PRO A 108 -2.27 9.32 -16.80
C PRO A 108 -3.01 8.88 -15.51
N ALA A 109 -3.01 7.57 -15.19
CA ALA A 109 -3.85 7.05 -14.10
C ALA A 109 -3.53 7.69 -12.73
N PRO A 110 -4.49 7.96 -11.83
CA PRO A 110 -4.15 8.52 -10.52
C PRO A 110 -3.21 7.57 -9.77
N LEU A 111 -2.20 8.15 -9.09
CA LEU A 111 -1.28 7.40 -8.23
C LEU A 111 -1.60 7.74 -6.78
N PHE A 112 -1.72 6.72 -5.94
CA PHE A 112 -2.01 6.89 -4.52
C PHE A 112 -0.80 6.52 -3.68
N TRP A 113 -0.56 7.28 -2.62
CA TRP A 113 0.43 6.99 -1.61
C TRP A 113 -0.20 7.07 -0.23
N ILE A 114 -0.41 5.91 0.39
CA ILE A 114 -1.04 5.77 1.71
C ILE A 114 0.05 5.89 2.78
N VAL A 115 -0.10 6.84 3.71
CA VAL A 115 0.86 7.12 4.78
C VAL A 115 0.20 6.93 6.14
N GLN A 116 0.83 6.12 7.00
CA GLN A 116 0.46 6.04 8.41
C GLN A 116 1.12 7.15 9.23
N HIS A 117 0.34 7.77 10.13
CA HIS A 117 0.72 8.96 10.90
C HIS A 117 1.95 8.77 11.83
N ASP A 118 2.36 7.53 12.14
CA ASP A 118 3.47 7.22 13.05
C ASP A 118 4.80 6.93 12.35
N THR A 119 4.86 7.03 11.01
CA THR A 119 6.09 6.87 10.23
C THR A 119 7.04 8.05 10.48
N THR A 120 7.77 7.96 11.59
CA THR A 120 8.76 8.95 12.04
C THR A 120 9.93 9.02 11.06
N GLY A 121 9.85 9.93 10.08
CA GLY A 121 11.02 10.41 9.32
C GLY A 121 11.22 9.87 7.91
N ALA A 122 10.38 8.96 7.41
CA ALA A 122 10.47 8.43 6.03
C ALA A 122 9.37 8.99 5.11
N GLY A 123 9.02 10.27 5.28
CA GLY A 123 8.01 10.93 4.44
C GLY A 123 8.54 11.23 3.03
N LEU A 124 7.66 11.15 2.03
CA LEU A 124 7.97 11.63 0.68
C LEU A 124 8.23 13.14 0.69
N SER A 125 9.41 13.54 0.23
CA SER A 125 9.70 14.95 -0.06
C SER A 125 9.21 15.30 -1.47
N ALA A 126 8.43 16.37 -1.59
CA ALA A 126 8.03 16.90 -2.90
C ALA A 126 9.25 17.21 -3.78
N GLN A 127 10.33 17.74 -3.20
CA GLN A 127 11.58 17.99 -3.92
C GLN A 127 12.26 16.68 -4.35
N GLY A 128 12.18 15.64 -3.52
CA GLY A 128 12.67 14.29 -3.85
C GLY A 128 11.92 13.70 -5.04
N LEU A 129 10.58 13.80 -5.05
CA LEU A 129 9.74 13.36 -6.17
C LEU A 129 10.09 14.10 -7.46
N VAL A 130 10.23 15.43 -7.42
CA VAL A 130 10.65 16.23 -8.58
C VAL A 130 12.02 15.81 -9.08
N SER A 131 12.98 15.55 -8.18
CA SER A 131 14.33 15.12 -8.54
C SER A 131 14.35 13.75 -9.20
N LEU A 132 13.38 12.89 -8.87
CA LEU A 132 13.18 11.60 -9.51
C LEU A 132 12.37 11.69 -10.82
N GLY A 133 11.82 12.86 -11.16
CA GLY A 133 11.03 13.08 -12.38
C GLY A 133 9.53 12.80 -12.22
N LEU A 134 9.03 12.73 -10.99
CA LEU A 134 7.60 12.62 -10.71
C LEU A 134 7.02 14.00 -10.39
N ASP A 135 5.94 14.37 -11.08
CA ASP A 135 5.16 15.56 -10.74
C ASP A 135 4.43 15.34 -9.41
N PRO A 136 4.72 16.11 -8.34
CA PRO A 136 4.04 15.95 -7.06
C PRO A 136 2.52 16.14 -7.15
N GLN A 137 2.02 16.90 -8.15
CA GLN A 137 0.58 17.09 -8.34
C GLN A 137 -0.12 15.85 -8.93
N ALA A 138 0.65 14.92 -9.50
CA ALA A 138 0.13 13.66 -10.04
C ALA A 138 0.03 12.53 -8.99
N LEU A 139 0.39 12.82 -7.73
CA LEU A 139 0.39 11.88 -6.61
C LEU A 139 -0.62 12.32 -5.55
N TRP A 140 -1.53 11.42 -5.20
CA TRP A 140 -2.54 11.64 -4.17
C TRP A 140 -2.06 11.01 -2.87
N MET A 141 -1.78 11.86 -1.88
CA MET A 141 -1.39 11.40 -0.55
C MET A 141 -2.62 11.15 0.31
N VAL A 142 -2.73 9.93 0.84
CA VAL A 142 -3.82 9.53 1.75
C VAL A 142 -3.23 9.30 3.13
N GLN A 143 -3.58 10.16 4.08
CA GLN A 143 -3.15 10.01 5.47
C GLN A 143 -4.15 9.17 6.25
N VAL A 144 -3.65 8.10 6.88
CA VAL A 144 -4.46 7.16 7.66
C VAL A 144 -3.90 7.02 9.07
N ARG A 145 -4.78 6.70 10.01
CA ARG A 145 -4.48 6.65 11.45
C ARG A 145 -4.26 5.24 11.97
N ASN A 146 -4.69 4.23 11.23
CA ASN A 146 -4.60 2.82 11.61
C ASN A 146 -4.67 1.91 10.37
N ASP A 147 -4.37 0.63 10.56
CA ASP A 147 -4.35 -0.36 9.49
C ASP A 147 -5.73 -0.53 8.82
N SER A 148 -6.82 -0.43 9.59
CA SER A 148 -8.18 -0.54 9.03
C SER A 148 -8.49 0.59 8.05
N GLU A 149 -8.07 1.82 8.36
CA GLU A 149 -8.19 2.96 7.44
C GLU A 149 -7.27 2.78 6.21
N ALA A 150 -6.08 2.19 6.38
CA ALA A 150 -5.16 1.90 5.27
C ALA A 150 -5.76 0.90 4.28
N LEU A 151 -6.36 -0.19 4.79
CA LEU A 151 -7.02 -1.20 3.97
C LEU A 151 -8.24 -0.62 3.25
N TRP A 152 -9.05 0.18 3.93
CA TRP A 152 -10.16 0.88 3.29
C TRP A 152 -9.70 1.83 2.17
N ALA A 153 -8.62 2.57 2.38
CA ALA A 153 -8.06 3.46 1.36
C ALA A 153 -7.46 2.70 0.16
N PHE A 154 -7.15 1.42 0.29
CA PHE A 154 -6.68 0.57 -0.80
C PHE A 154 -7.83 -0.01 -1.65
N GLU A 155 -9.03 -0.17 -1.06
CA GLU A 155 -10.20 -0.75 -1.75
C GLU A 155 -11.01 0.25 -2.60
N GLU A 156 -10.93 1.54 -2.29
CA GLU A 156 -11.70 2.64 -2.95
C GLU A 156 -10.93 3.28 -4.11
#